data_AF-A0A952M1A1-F1
#
_entry.id   AF-A0A952M1A1-F1
#
_cell.length_a   1.000
_cell.length_b   1.000
_cell.length_c   1.000
_cell.angle_alpha   90.00
_cell.angle_beta   90.00
_cell.angle_gamma   90.00
#
_symmetry.space_group_name_H-M   'P 1'
#
loop_
_entity.id
_entity.type
_entity.pdbx_description
1 polymer ?
#
loop_
_entity_poly.entity_id
_entity_poly.type
_entity_poly.pdbx_seq_one_letter_code
_entity_poly.pdbx_strand_id
1 'polypeptide(L)'
;IGHKLPAIPAPFNIWMNIPIGVDGSIRWKEPVSEPGDIVRFRALVDCIAVMSACPQDMTPVNGENTEPAELTFLVDSVLPDSG
;
A
#
# COMPACT_ATOMS: atom_id res chain seq x y z
N ILE A 1 11.87 -16.57 4.47
CA ILE A 1 12.81 -16.63 3.33
C ILE A 1 14.27 -16.31 3.67
N GLY A 2 14.64 -16.02 4.93
CA GLY A 2 16.05 -15.97 5.36
C GLY A 2 16.89 -14.79 4.84
N HIS A 3 16.30 -13.86 4.09
CA HIS A 3 16.99 -12.67 3.62
C HIS A 3 17.08 -11.59 4.72
N LYS A 4 18.23 -10.91 4.79
CA LYS A 4 18.44 -9.69 5.58
C LYS A 4 18.72 -8.54 4.62
N LEU A 5 17.91 -7.50 4.67
CA LEU A 5 18.09 -6.33 3.82
C LEU A 5 19.15 -5.38 4.41
N PRO A 6 19.94 -4.70 3.57
CA PRO A 6 20.95 -3.75 4.03
C PRO A 6 20.36 -2.44 4.59
N ALA A 7 19.10 -2.16 4.27
CA ALA A 7 18.37 -0.97 4.71
C ALA A 7 16.86 -1.24 4.72
N ILE A 8 16.10 -0.33 5.35
CA ILE A 8 14.64 -0.29 5.33
C ILE A 8 14.25 0.85 4.38
N PRO A 9 13.83 0.57 3.13
CA PRO A 9 13.41 1.62 2.21
C PRO A 9 12.09 2.26 2.68
N ALA A 10 11.81 3.48 2.21
CA ALA A 10 10.50 4.07 2.37
C ALA A 10 9.45 3.19 1.66
N PRO A 11 8.35 2.81 2.33
CA PRO A 11 7.30 2.01 1.70
C PRO A 11 6.55 2.84 0.66
N PHE A 12 6.02 2.16 -0.36
CA PHE A 12 4.95 2.74 -1.17
C PHE A 12 3.62 2.46 -0.48
N ASN A 13 3.08 3.48 0.21
CA ASN A 13 1.86 3.34 1.01
C ASN A 13 0.62 3.40 0.11
N ILE A 14 0.13 2.22 -0.26
CA ILE A 14 -1.06 2.07 -1.12
C ILE A 14 -2.30 2.61 -0.37
N TRP A 15 -3.12 3.40 -1.07
CA TRP A 15 -4.34 4.07 -0.58
C TRP A 15 -4.18 5.12 0.53
N MET A 16 -2.97 5.31 1.07
CA MET A 16 -2.72 6.32 2.12
C MET A 16 -2.94 7.75 1.60
N ASN A 17 -3.73 8.54 2.32
CA ASN A 17 -4.12 9.89 1.91
C ASN A 17 -3.46 10.97 2.79
N ILE A 18 -2.27 11.42 2.37
CA ILE A 18 -1.48 12.44 3.07
C ILE A 18 -1.20 13.63 2.14
N PRO A 19 -2.20 14.51 1.88
CA PRO A 19 -2.01 15.65 1.00
C PRO A 19 -1.05 16.67 1.62
N ILE A 20 -0.24 17.28 0.77
CA ILE A 20 0.64 18.40 1.10
C ILE A 20 -0.10 19.69 0.73
N GLY A 21 -0.28 20.57 1.71
CA GLY A 21 -0.84 21.90 1.53
C GLY A 21 0.09 22.84 0.76
N VAL A 22 -0.46 23.92 0.21
CA VAL A 22 0.32 24.95 -0.51
C VAL A 22 1.38 25.62 0.38
N ASP A 23 1.18 25.60 1.69
CA ASP A 23 2.08 26.08 2.73
C ASP A 23 3.09 25.02 3.21
N GLY A 24 3.08 23.82 2.61
CA GLY A 24 3.90 22.68 3.03
C GLY A 24 3.33 21.91 4.23
N SER A 25 2.15 22.27 4.74
CA SER A 25 1.51 21.52 5.83
C SER A 25 1.10 20.13 5.36
N ILE A 26 1.15 19.15 6.28
CA ILE A 26 0.73 17.78 6.01
C ILE A 26 -0.56 17.50 6.79
N ARG A 27 -1.49 16.76 6.19
CA ARG A 27 -2.73 16.33 6.86
C ARG A 27 -2.90 14.83 6.72
N TRP A 28 -3.27 14.17 7.81
CA TRP A 28 -3.69 12.78 7.79
C TRP A 28 -5.17 12.71 7.49
N LYS A 29 -5.54 12.17 6.33
CA LYS A 29 -6.93 11.99 5.92
C LYS A 29 -7.25 10.50 5.75
N GLU A 30 -8.53 10.21 5.76
CA GLU A 30 -9.04 8.90 5.37
C GLU A 30 -8.65 8.53 3.93
N PRO A 31 -8.41 7.24 3.65
CA PRO A 31 -8.32 6.75 2.28
C PRO A 31 -9.56 7.14 1.48
N VAL A 32 -9.37 7.46 0.20
CA VAL A 32 -10.47 7.68 -0.76
C VAL A 32 -10.85 6.40 -1.52
N SER A 33 -10.16 5.30 -1.22
CA SER A 33 -10.42 3.98 -1.80
C SER A 33 -11.67 3.34 -1.23
N GLU A 34 -12.34 2.52 -2.02
CA GLU A 34 -13.55 1.80 -1.65
C GLU A 34 -13.30 0.29 -1.50
N PRO A 35 -14.17 -0.45 -0.79
CA PRO A 35 -14.10 -1.90 -0.74
C PRO A 35 -14.12 -2.52 -2.14
N GLY A 36 -13.09 -3.30 -2.47
CA GLY A 36 -12.93 -3.93 -3.78
C GLY A 36 -11.98 -3.19 -4.74
N ASP A 37 -11.48 -2.01 -4.36
CA ASP A 37 -10.40 -1.37 -5.10
C ASP A 37 -9.16 -2.25 -5.14
N ILE A 38 -8.51 -2.30 -6.30
CA ILE A 38 -7.31 -3.09 -6.53
C ILE A 38 -6.19 -2.24 -7.13
N VAL A 39 -4.95 -2.56 -6.74
CA VAL A 39 -3.75 -2.09 -7.43
C VAL A 39 -3.02 -3.31 -7.97
N ARG A 40 -2.76 -3.31 -9.28
CA ARG A 40 -2.06 -4.41 -9.96
C ARG A 40 -0.67 -3.96 -10.40
N PHE A 41 0.33 -4.75 -10.06
CA PHE A 41 1.71 -4.51 -10.45
C PHE A 41 2.18 -5.58 -11.43
N ARG A 42 2.94 -5.18 -12.46
CA ARG A 42 3.69 -6.08 -13.32
C ARG A 42 5.13 -6.12 -12.83
N ALA A 43 5.64 -7.30 -12.49
CA ALA A 43 7.06 -7.48 -12.22
C ALA A 43 7.83 -7.31 -13.53
N LEU A 44 8.64 -6.24 -13.64
CA LEU A 44 9.50 -6.00 -14.81
C LEU A 44 10.83 -6.76 -14.73
N VAL A 45 11.16 -7.25 -13.52
CA VAL A 45 12.34 -8.05 -13.19
C VAL A 45 11.95 -9.06 -12.11
N ASP A 46 12.76 -10.10 -11.93
CA ASP A 46 12.61 -11.04 -10.82
C ASP A 46 12.70 -10.27 -9.49
N CYS A 47 11.66 -10.40 -8.65
CA CYS A 47 11.57 -9.63 -7.42
C CYS A 47 10.87 -10.39 -6.30
N ILE A 48 11.13 -9.96 -5.06
CA ILE A 48 10.40 -10.37 -3.88
C ILE A 48 9.54 -9.17 -3.45
N ALA A 49 8.23 -9.30 -3.56
CA ALA A 49 7.29 -8.30 -3.05
C ALA A 49 6.97 -8.61 -1.58
N VAL A 50 6.95 -7.56 -0.74
CA VAL A 50 6.56 -7.64 0.66
C VAL A 50 5.46 -6.60 0.88
N MET A 51 4.36 -7.03 1.49
CA MET A 51 3.27 -6.15 1.86
C MET A 51 2.94 -6.34 3.34
N SER A 52 2.53 -5.25 3.98
CA SER A 52 2.11 -5.22 5.37
C SER A 52 0.82 -4.42 5.46
N ALA A 53 -0.21 -5.01 6.05
CA ALA A 53 -1.36 -4.24 6.51
C ALA A 53 -0.87 -3.29 7.63
N CYS A 54 -1.04 -1.98 7.44
CA CYS A 54 -0.53 -0.99 8.39
C CYS A 54 -1.32 -1.09 9.70
N PRO A 55 -0.67 -1.23 10.87
CA PRO A 55 -1.38 -1.37 12.14
C PRO A 55 -1.80 -0.03 12.78
N GLN A 56 -1.68 1.10 12.07
CA GLN A 56 -1.98 2.42 12.62
C GLN A 56 -3.45 2.56 13.02
N ASP A 57 -3.68 2.94 14.28
CA ASP A 57 -4.99 3.03 14.92
C ASP A 57 -5.25 4.38 15.61
N MET A 58 -4.34 5.36 15.46
CA MET A 58 -4.47 6.69 16.09
C MET A 58 -4.87 7.80 15.12
N THR A 59 -4.76 7.56 13.81
CA THR A 59 -5.01 8.57 12.77
C THR A 59 -5.91 7.98 11.70
N PRO A 60 -6.68 8.80 10.95
CA PRO A 60 -7.69 8.30 10.02
C PRO A 60 -7.09 7.61 8.78
N VAL A 61 -5.77 7.45 8.66
CA VAL A 61 -5.11 6.91 7.46
C VAL A 61 -5.51 5.47 7.09
N ASN A 62 -6.12 4.74 8.02
CA ASN A 62 -6.69 3.41 7.83
C ASN A 62 -8.24 3.42 7.82
N GLY A 63 -8.86 4.59 7.68
CA GLY A 63 -10.31 4.81 7.81
C GLY A 63 -10.67 5.51 9.12
N GLU A 64 -11.86 6.14 9.17
CA GLU A 64 -12.29 6.94 10.34
C GLU A 64 -12.37 6.14 11.64
N ASN A 65 -12.78 4.86 11.56
CA ASN A 65 -12.86 3.99 12.73
C ASN A 65 -11.48 3.56 13.24
N THR A 66 -10.41 3.82 12.47
CA THR A 66 -9.03 3.48 12.83
C THR A 66 -8.79 1.99 13.13
N GLU A 67 -9.65 1.12 12.59
CA GLU A 67 -9.55 -0.33 12.74
C GLU A 67 -8.72 -0.92 11.59
N PRO A 68 -7.59 -1.61 11.88
CA PRO A 68 -6.83 -2.29 10.85
C PRO A 68 -7.67 -3.36 10.14
N ALA A 69 -7.61 -3.37 8.81
CA ALA A 69 -8.29 -4.35 7.97
C ALA A 69 -7.30 -5.38 7.40
N GLU A 70 -7.83 -6.54 7.00
CA GLU A 70 -7.06 -7.55 6.28
C GLU A 70 -6.69 -7.06 4.87
N LEU A 71 -5.47 -7.39 4.43
CA LEU A 71 -5.00 -7.17 3.08
C LEU A 71 -4.84 -8.51 2.37
N THR A 72 -5.48 -8.66 1.20
CA THR A 72 -5.32 -9.83 0.33
C THR A 72 -4.40 -9.49 -0.84
N PHE A 73 -3.55 -10.45 -1.22
CA PHE A 73 -2.77 -10.36 -2.44
C PHE A 73 -2.83 -11.65 -3.24
N LEU A 74 -2.80 -11.49 -4.56
CA LEU A 74 -2.80 -12.58 -5.52
C LEU A 74 -1.58 -12.41 -6.43
N VAL A 75 -0.88 -13.51 -6.67
CA VAL A 75 0.18 -13.56 -7.68
C VAL A 75 -0.38 -14.34 -8.86
N ASP A 76 -0.58 -13.65 -9.97
CA ASP A 76 -0.99 -14.25 -11.22
C ASP A 76 0.22 -14.41 -12.17
N SER A 77 0.15 -15.43 -13.02
CA SER A 77 1.17 -15.71 -14.05
C SER A 77 0.76 -15.21 -15.44
N VAL A 78 -0.39 -14.54 -15.55
CA VAL A 78 -0.98 -14.14 -16.84
C VAL A 78 -0.58 -12.71 -17.17
N LEU A 79 0.31 -12.55 -18.14
CA LEU A 79 0.61 -11.26 -18.73
C LEU A 79 -0.63 -10.72 -19.48
N PRO A 80 -1.03 -9.46 -19.30
CA PRO A 80 -2.18 -8.86 -20.00
C PRO A 80 -2.11 -8.89 -21.53
N ASP A 81 -0.95 -9.21 -22.10
CA ASP A 81 -0.63 -9.05 -23.52
C ASP A 81 -0.52 -10.41 -24.26
N SER A 82 -1.02 -11.52 -23.69
CA SER A 82 -1.08 -12.83 -24.36
C SER A 82 -2.39 -13.07 -25.13
N GLY A 83 -3.01 -12.01 -25.65
CA GLY A 83 -4.17 -12.03 -26.55
C GLY A 83 -3.89 -11.21 -27.80
#